data_AF-A0A1I3BWP4-F1
#
_entry.id   AF-A0A1I3BWP4-F1
#
_cell.length_a   1.000
_cell.length_b   1.000
_cell.length_c   1.000
_cell.angle_alpha   90.00
_cell.angle_beta   90.00
_cell.angle_gamma   90.00
#
_symmetry.space_group_name_H-M   'P 1'
#
loop_
_entity.id
_entity.type
_entity.pdbx_description
1 polymer ?
#
loop_
_entity_poly.entity_id
_entity_poly.type
_entity_poly.pdbx_seq_one_letter_code
_entity_poly.pdbx_strand_id
1 'polypeptide(L)'
;MHENKTIKGNRGRSLMAASAIATCVFFSGLMIAAAATPPAPGTITPDGGQYHGQLADGKMQGQGKIEWPSGASYEGSFDKGLFSGTGKYRSETGYLYDGEFKQGTYTGKGVIKYQDGRTYAGEFANGQYQGKGRFEVKDEEFYVGEFDKGEFTGYGIYQVYKGSRYVGAFKKWRPQGGGRLTDANGNVYEGIFADGRLTGKAHYVGKDGSSYTGEFKNWKYHGQGTYRNAKGDRYTGNFAYGMYEGEGVLTYASPQKDGRTEDRGTWSYGVLDDKKAEAQARLNIETALYNQRTLLDKALAAIAPHEPGKINLYLLAVAGDGSQEVFHRETDFVRKQFDRDFGTQGRSVVLVNSRNTVAQAPMATVTSIRESLNAIASRMDKENDILFLFLTSHGSRDHELSLAQNGMELRNLEAKELGKLLSDSGIRWKVVVVSACYAGGFIPPLKDEHTMVIAAARQDRTSFGCSDDNDFTYFGRAFFQKSLPGSASFSDAFDKAKTLVTTWENDDIKAAGKSGDVNHSEPQIYHTALIDQYLKKWRAQVRTTTP
;
A
#
# COMPACT_ATOMS: atom_id res chain seq x y z
N MET A 1 20.30 39.07 -52.60
CA MET A 1 21.16 40.06 -51.92
C MET A 1 21.08 39.83 -50.42
N HIS A 2 22.24 39.88 -49.77
CA HIS A 2 22.50 39.76 -48.33
C HIS A 2 22.53 38.36 -47.71
N GLU A 3 23.70 37.74 -47.91
CA GLU A 3 24.57 37.23 -46.83
C GLU A 3 24.39 37.97 -45.49
N ASN A 4 24.43 37.27 -44.35
CA ASN A 4 25.69 36.97 -43.66
C ASN A 4 25.50 36.28 -42.29
N LYS A 5 26.54 35.50 -41.94
CA LYS A 5 27.05 35.18 -40.59
C LYS A 5 26.35 34.10 -39.74
N THR A 6 26.78 32.87 -40.03
CA THR A 6 26.94 31.74 -39.11
C THR A 6 27.85 32.12 -37.92
N ILE A 7 27.31 32.10 -36.69
CA ILE A 7 28.10 32.19 -35.45
C ILE A 7 28.30 30.78 -34.89
N LYS A 8 29.58 30.44 -34.74
CA LYS A 8 30.10 29.17 -34.19
C LYS A 8 29.58 28.93 -32.77
N GLY A 9 28.91 27.80 -32.58
CA GLY A 9 28.51 27.27 -31.28
C GLY A 9 29.72 26.95 -30.41
N ASN A 10 29.64 27.45 -29.17
CA ASN A 10 30.64 27.41 -28.14
C ASN A 10 30.84 25.98 -27.59
N ARG A 11 32.06 25.69 -27.17
CA ARG A 11 32.56 24.38 -26.74
C ARG A 11 31.73 23.80 -25.59
N GLY A 12 31.22 22.59 -25.80
CA GLY A 12 30.70 21.74 -24.73
C GLY A 12 31.80 21.44 -23.71
N ARG A 13 31.67 21.98 -22.50
CA ARG A 13 32.39 21.48 -21.33
C ARG A 13 31.69 20.21 -20.86
N SER A 14 32.14 19.08 -21.39
CA SER A 14 31.92 17.78 -20.77
C SER A 14 32.66 17.79 -19.42
N LEU A 15 31.92 17.82 -18.30
CA LEU A 15 32.47 17.43 -17.01
C LEU A 15 32.69 15.92 -17.07
N MET A 16 33.92 15.52 -17.40
CA MET A 16 34.38 14.17 -17.14
C MET A 16 34.28 13.92 -15.63
N ALA A 17 33.42 12.98 -15.25
CA ALA A 17 33.49 12.34 -13.95
C ALA A 17 34.84 11.60 -13.87
N ALA A 18 35.80 12.22 -13.20
CA ALA A 18 37.05 11.57 -12.83
C ALA A 18 36.72 10.44 -11.84
N SER A 19 36.61 9.22 -12.37
CA SER A 19 36.68 8.01 -11.58
C SER A 19 38.09 7.92 -11.00
N ALA A 20 38.30 8.46 -9.81
CA ALA A 20 39.53 8.28 -9.06
C ALA A 20 39.57 6.85 -8.52
N ILE A 21 39.91 5.91 -9.39
CA ILE A 21 40.42 4.60 -8.97
C ILE A 21 41.78 4.89 -8.33
N ALA A 22 41.80 4.98 -7.00
CA ALA A 22 43.05 4.98 -6.25
C ALA A 22 43.61 3.55 -6.32
N THR A 23 44.33 3.28 -7.41
CA THR A 23 45.12 2.07 -7.60
C THR A 23 46.07 1.96 -6.41
N CYS A 24 45.91 0.93 -5.58
CA CYS A 24 46.91 0.55 -4.61
C CYS A 24 48.18 0.17 -5.39
N VAL A 25 49.12 1.10 -5.48
CA VAL A 25 50.46 0.82 -5.97
C VAL A 25 51.14 -0.03 -4.91
N PHE A 26 51.19 -1.35 -5.15
CA PHE A 26 52.14 -2.22 -4.49
C PHE A 26 53.54 -1.77 -4.91
N PHE A 27 54.24 -1.07 -4.04
CA PHE A 27 55.68 -0.84 -4.18
C PHE A 27 56.39 -2.18 -3.97
N SER A 28 56.60 -2.94 -5.05
CA SER A 28 57.59 -4.02 -5.09
C SER A 28 58.98 -3.39 -5.22
N GLY A 29 59.50 -2.87 -4.12
CA GLY A 29 60.91 -2.49 -4.01
C GLY A 29 61.76 -3.73 -3.75
N LEU A 30 62.49 -4.18 -4.77
CA LEU A 30 63.55 -5.16 -4.63
C LEU A 30 64.70 -4.52 -3.84
N MET A 31 64.74 -4.74 -2.53
CA MET A 31 65.88 -4.34 -1.69
C MET A 31 66.98 -5.41 -1.83
N ILE A 32 68.14 -4.98 -2.32
CA ILE A 32 69.39 -5.74 -2.28
C ILE A 32 69.74 -5.91 -0.80
N ALA A 33 69.70 -7.15 -0.32
CA ALA A 33 70.11 -7.49 1.04
C ALA A 33 71.64 -7.33 1.17
N ALA A 34 72.07 -6.25 1.81
CA ALA A 34 73.38 -6.23 2.43
C ALA A 34 73.32 -7.15 3.67
N ALA A 35 74.17 -8.18 3.70
CA ALA A 35 74.25 -9.11 4.82
C ALA A 35 74.64 -8.37 6.11
N ALA A 36 73.67 -8.12 6.97
CA ALA A 36 73.90 -7.66 8.33
C ALA A 36 74.27 -8.85 9.22
N THR A 37 75.37 -8.72 9.94
CA THR A 37 75.79 -9.62 11.03
C THR A 37 74.66 -9.89 12.03
N PRO A 38 74.50 -11.12 12.55
CA PRO A 38 73.43 -11.44 13.49
C PRO A 38 73.64 -10.70 14.82
N PRO A 39 72.61 -10.10 15.44
CA PRO A 39 72.78 -9.41 16.72
C PRO A 39 73.03 -10.41 17.88
N ALA A 40 73.92 -10.01 18.79
CA ALA A 40 74.24 -10.70 20.06
C ALA A 40 73.06 -10.60 21.09
N PRO A 41 73.09 -11.31 22.23
CA PRO A 41 71.92 -11.93 22.87
C PRO A 41 70.86 -10.96 23.42
N GLY A 42 69.61 -11.41 23.36
CA GLY A 42 68.43 -10.65 23.73
C GLY A 42 68.51 -10.04 25.13
N THR A 43 68.26 -8.73 25.21
CA THR A 43 68.10 -8.05 26.51
C THR A 43 66.68 -8.27 26.98
N ILE A 44 66.52 -8.79 28.20
CA ILE A 44 65.20 -8.91 28.84
C ILE A 44 64.91 -7.58 29.52
N THR A 45 63.86 -6.89 29.09
CA THR A 45 63.40 -5.65 29.72
C THR A 45 62.74 -5.96 31.08
N PRO A 46 62.61 -4.99 32.00
CA PRO A 46 62.04 -5.23 33.34
C PRO A 46 60.62 -5.82 33.34
N ASP A 47 59.86 -5.60 32.26
CA ASP A 47 58.52 -6.15 32.00
C ASP A 47 58.55 -7.51 31.26
N GLY A 48 59.72 -8.13 31.13
CA GLY A 48 59.90 -9.46 30.55
C GLY A 48 59.98 -9.51 29.02
N GLY A 49 60.00 -8.36 28.34
CA GLY A 49 60.14 -8.27 26.88
C GLY A 49 61.55 -8.67 26.42
N GLN A 50 61.62 -9.48 25.36
CA GLN A 50 62.88 -9.91 24.74
C GLN A 50 63.21 -8.95 23.60
N TYR A 51 64.21 -8.10 23.80
CA TYR A 51 64.64 -7.11 22.81
C TYR A 51 65.86 -7.58 22.00
N HIS A 52 65.77 -7.41 20.69
CA HIS A 52 66.81 -7.64 19.70
C HIS A 52 67.03 -6.36 18.88
N GLY A 53 68.10 -5.61 19.17
CA GLY A 53 68.42 -4.38 18.45
C GLY A 53 69.58 -3.60 19.09
N GLN A 54 69.81 -2.38 18.61
CA GLN A 54 70.90 -1.54 19.10
C GLN A 54 70.55 -0.88 20.44
N LEU A 55 71.55 -0.74 21.31
CA LEU A 55 71.43 0.01 22.56
C LEU A 55 72.33 1.24 22.51
N ALA A 56 71.83 2.37 23.01
CA ALA A 56 72.60 3.57 23.29
C ALA A 56 72.34 4.00 24.74
N ASP A 57 73.40 4.17 25.54
CA ASP A 57 73.31 4.51 26.97
C ASP A 57 72.38 3.58 27.77
N GLY A 58 72.39 2.28 27.45
CA GLY A 58 71.54 1.28 28.08
C GLY A 58 70.06 1.36 27.70
N LYS A 59 69.69 2.16 26.71
CA LYS A 59 68.31 2.30 26.19
C LYS A 59 68.21 1.78 24.75
N MET A 60 67.03 1.26 24.38
CA MET A 60 66.73 0.83 23.01
C MET A 60 66.84 2.03 22.05
N GLN A 61 67.59 1.87 20.97
CA GLN A 61 67.88 2.93 19.99
C GLN A 61 67.94 2.33 18.57
N GLY A 62 67.55 3.11 17.55
CA GLY A 62 67.67 2.67 16.15
C GLY A 62 66.68 1.55 15.82
N GLN A 63 67.00 0.70 14.86
CA GLN A 63 66.12 -0.41 14.47
C GLN A 63 66.20 -1.56 15.49
N GLY A 64 65.06 -2.16 15.82
CA GLY A 64 65.01 -3.35 16.65
C GLY A 64 63.65 -4.04 16.64
N LYS A 65 63.62 -5.20 17.31
CA LYS A 65 62.42 -6.00 17.55
C LYS A 65 62.32 -6.33 19.02
N ILE A 66 61.14 -6.20 19.60
CA ILE A 66 60.83 -6.61 20.98
C ILE A 66 59.58 -7.48 21.00
N GLU A 67 59.63 -8.57 21.76
CA GLU A 67 58.55 -9.53 21.92
C GLU A 67 58.26 -9.76 23.40
N TRP A 68 57.00 -9.59 23.81
CA TRP A 68 56.59 -9.76 25.20
C TRP A 68 55.95 -11.13 25.45
N PRO A 69 56.03 -11.68 26.68
CA PRO A 69 55.34 -12.91 27.06
C PRO A 69 53.81 -12.83 26.89
N SER A 70 53.24 -11.62 26.89
CA SER A 70 51.81 -11.37 26.62
C SER A 70 51.42 -11.62 25.16
N GLY A 71 52.38 -11.85 24.27
CA GLY A 71 52.17 -12.03 22.83
C GLY A 71 52.17 -10.72 22.04
N ALA A 72 52.31 -9.56 22.70
CA ALA A 72 52.60 -8.31 22.02
C ALA A 72 54.00 -8.35 21.37
N SER A 73 54.17 -7.60 20.29
CA SER A 73 55.48 -7.41 19.66
C SER A 73 55.57 -6.07 18.96
N TYR A 74 56.76 -5.48 18.92
CA TYR A 74 57.05 -4.31 18.10
C TYR A 74 58.32 -4.54 17.28
N GLU A 75 58.27 -4.18 15.99
CA GLU A 75 59.42 -4.18 15.10
C GLU A 75 59.50 -2.82 14.39
N GLY A 76 60.56 -2.06 14.64
CA GLY A 76 60.70 -0.73 14.07
C GLY A 76 61.76 0.11 14.76
N SER A 77 61.63 1.43 14.63
CA SER A 77 62.64 2.36 15.18
C SER A 77 62.38 2.67 16.65
N PHE A 78 63.45 2.87 17.40
CA PHE A 78 63.45 3.27 18.81
C PHE A 78 64.25 4.56 18.99
N ASP A 79 63.77 5.45 19.85
CA ASP A 79 64.51 6.61 20.33
C ASP A 79 64.40 6.70 21.85
N LYS A 80 65.55 6.66 22.53
CA LYS A 80 65.65 6.73 24.00
C LYS A 80 64.74 5.74 24.74
N GLY A 81 64.60 4.54 24.20
CA GLY A 81 63.77 3.47 24.78
C GLY A 81 62.29 3.49 24.39
N LEU A 82 61.84 4.45 23.58
CA LEU A 82 60.43 4.56 23.14
C LEU A 82 60.29 4.23 21.65
N PHE A 83 59.14 3.70 21.24
CA PHE A 83 58.84 3.53 19.82
C PHE A 83 58.83 4.89 19.12
N SER A 84 59.47 4.94 17.95
CA SER A 84 59.73 6.16 17.19
C SER A 84 59.78 5.82 15.69
N GLY A 85 59.65 6.83 14.82
CA GLY A 85 59.77 6.65 13.37
C GLY A 85 58.69 5.72 12.84
N THR A 86 59.04 4.79 11.96
CA THR A 86 58.10 3.78 11.44
C THR A 86 58.28 2.44 12.15
N GLY A 87 57.19 1.70 12.30
CA GLY A 87 57.23 0.36 12.88
C GLY A 87 55.92 -0.41 12.74
N LYS A 88 55.99 -1.69 13.09
CA LYS A 88 54.87 -2.64 13.14
C LYS A 88 54.67 -3.09 14.57
N TYR A 89 53.48 -2.86 15.10
CA TYR A 89 53.09 -3.27 16.44
C TYR A 89 51.98 -4.31 16.36
N ARG A 90 52.15 -5.42 17.08
CA ARG A 90 51.10 -6.39 17.39
C ARG A 90 50.77 -6.21 18.87
N SER A 91 49.51 -5.95 19.18
CA SER A 91 49.07 -5.85 20.58
C SER A 91 48.86 -7.22 21.22
N GLU A 92 48.70 -7.23 22.54
CA GLU A 92 48.34 -8.41 23.34
C GLU A 92 46.98 -8.98 22.91
N THR A 93 46.05 -8.10 22.52
CA THR A 93 44.74 -8.48 21.95
C THR A 93 44.83 -8.89 20.47
N GLY A 94 46.03 -8.83 19.88
CA GLY A 94 46.34 -9.30 18.54
C GLY A 94 45.91 -8.39 17.37
N TYR A 95 45.47 -7.15 17.63
CA TYR A 95 45.38 -6.15 16.56
C TYR A 95 46.78 -5.77 16.06
N LEU A 96 46.88 -5.37 14.80
CA LEU A 96 48.12 -4.99 14.14
C LEU A 96 48.09 -3.52 13.76
N TYR A 97 49.14 -2.78 14.07
CA TYR A 97 49.37 -1.42 13.60
C TYR A 97 50.66 -1.38 12.77
N ASP A 98 50.61 -0.74 11.61
CA ASP A 98 51.75 -0.48 10.72
C ASP A 98 51.74 1.02 10.38
N GLY A 99 52.70 1.78 10.91
CA GLY A 99 52.67 3.24 10.76
C GLY A 99 53.73 3.99 11.56
N GLU A 100 53.48 5.28 11.74
CA GLU A 100 54.40 6.21 12.41
C GLU A 100 54.18 6.27 13.94
N PHE A 101 55.28 6.35 14.67
CA PHE A 101 55.35 6.44 16.12
C PHE A 101 56.10 7.69 16.55
N LYS A 102 55.62 8.34 17.62
CA LYS A 102 56.34 9.41 18.30
C LYS A 102 56.15 9.25 19.81
N GLN A 103 57.27 9.15 20.52
CA GLN A 103 57.30 8.99 21.97
C GLN A 103 56.40 7.82 22.45
N GLY A 104 56.44 6.69 21.74
CA GLY A 104 55.65 5.50 22.09
C GLY A 104 54.18 5.52 21.65
N THR A 105 53.70 6.59 21.02
CA THR A 105 52.29 6.71 20.59
C THR A 105 52.13 6.73 19.07
N TYR A 106 50.99 6.25 18.56
CA TYR A 106 50.67 6.32 17.13
C TYR A 106 50.49 7.79 16.72
N THR A 107 51.14 8.18 15.62
CA THR A 107 51.08 9.52 15.03
C THR A 107 51.11 9.40 13.51
N GLY A 108 50.96 10.51 12.78
CA GLY A 108 51.23 10.55 11.34
C GLY A 108 50.33 9.58 10.58
N LYS A 109 50.84 8.90 9.55
CA LYS A 109 50.05 7.93 8.79
C LYS A 109 50.25 6.52 9.32
N GLY A 110 49.18 5.73 9.31
CA GLY A 110 49.26 4.32 9.66
C GLY A 110 48.04 3.51 9.22
N VAL A 111 48.14 2.21 9.43
CA VAL A 111 47.09 1.22 9.19
C VAL A 111 46.94 0.37 10.44
N ILE A 112 45.73 0.29 10.99
CA ILE A 112 45.38 -0.64 12.06
C ILE A 112 44.41 -1.71 11.53
N LYS A 113 44.69 -2.97 11.84
CA LYS A 113 43.84 -4.14 11.51
C LYS A 113 43.45 -4.84 12.81
N TYR A 114 42.17 -4.89 13.08
CA TYR A 114 41.60 -5.56 14.25
C TYR A 114 41.28 -7.03 13.95
N GLN A 115 41.28 -7.86 14.99
CA GLN A 115 40.96 -9.28 14.85
C GLN A 115 39.52 -9.54 14.40
N ASP A 116 38.61 -8.62 14.70
CA ASP A 116 37.21 -8.67 14.26
C ASP A 116 37.00 -8.26 12.80
N GLY A 117 38.09 -8.02 12.05
CA GLY A 117 38.08 -7.66 10.63
C GLY A 117 37.87 -6.17 10.36
N ARG A 118 37.78 -5.33 11.40
CA ARG A 118 37.82 -3.88 11.21
C ARG A 118 39.21 -3.42 10.77
N THR A 119 39.27 -2.45 9.88
CA THR A 119 40.52 -1.82 9.42
C THR A 119 40.35 -0.31 9.46
N TYR A 120 41.38 0.41 9.90
CA TYR A 120 41.49 1.85 9.67
C TYR A 120 42.83 2.17 9.00
N ALA A 121 42.77 2.97 7.94
CA ALA A 121 43.94 3.48 7.22
C ALA A 121 43.82 5.00 7.11
N GLY A 122 44.71 5.75 7.75
CA GLY A 122 44.57 7.20 7.81
C GLY A 122 45.59 7.87 8.71
N GLU A 123 45.27 9.10 9.10
CA GLU A 123 46.10 9.89 10.00
C GLU A 123 45.80 9.57 11.48
N PHE A 124 46.82 9.72 12.33
CA PHE A 124 46.79 9.49 13.76
C PHE A 124 47.37 10.68 14.50
N ALA A 125 46.79 11.01 15.66
CA ALA A 125 47.34 11.95 16.61
C ALA A 125 47.12 11.44 18.03
N ASN A 126 48.18 11.37 18.83
CA ASN A 126 48.14 10.90 20.22
C ASN A 126 47.42 9.54 20.39
N GLY A 127 47.67 8.59 19.47
CA GLY A 127 47.06 7.26 19.51
C GLY A 127 45.62 7.18 18.96
N GLN A 128 45.00 8.29 18.56
CA GLN A 128 43.62 8.33 18.06
C GLN A 128 43.56 8.60 16.56
N TYR A 129 42.48 8.16 15.90
CA TYR A 129 42.23 8.53 14.51
C TYR A 129 41.98 10.03 14.41
N GLN A 130 42.67 10.68 13.49
CA GLN A 130 42.58 12.12 13.26
C GLN A 130 42.63 12.37 11.75
N GLY A 131 42.19 13.55 11.30
CA GLY A 131 42.42 13.99 9.93
C GLY A 131 41.69 13.10 8.92
N LYS A 132 42.31 12.80 7.77
CA LYS A 132 41.65 11.98 6.74
C LYS A 132 41.95 10.49 6.95
N GLY A 133 40.93 9.66 6.75
CA GLY A 133 41.09 8.21 6.82
C GLY A 133 39.99 7.41 6.14
N ARG A 134 40.21 6.11 6.06
CA ARG A 134 39.24 5.08 5.68
C ARG A 134 39.07 4.13 6.86
N PHE A 135 37.85 4.01 7.37
CA PHE A 135 37.45 2.97 8.31
C PHE A 135 36.59 1.95 7.57
N GLU A 136 36.82 0.66 7.79
CA GLU A 136 36.16 -0.43 7.08
C GLU A 136 35.88 -1.59 8.03
N VAL A 137 34.72 -2.22 7.90
CA VAL A 137 34.31 -3.39 8.67
C VAL A 137 34.09 -4.53 7.70
N LYS A 138 35.01 -5.50 7.64
CA LYS A 138 34.84 -6.78 6.92
C LYS A 138 34.26 -6.69 5.49
N ASP A 139 34.59 -5.66 4.72
CA ASP A 139 33.98 -5.38 3.40
C ASP A 139 32.43 -5.19 3.43
N GLU A 140 31.83 -5.11 4.62
CA GLU A 140 30.39 -4.92 4.87
C GLU A 140 30.01 -3.44 4.96
N GLU A 141 30.87 -2.61 5.52
CA GLU A 141 30.65 -1.16 5.55
C GLU A 141 31.97 -0.40 5.56
N PHE A 142 31.95 0.80 5.01
CA PHE A 142 33.09 1.69 5.09
C PHE A 142 32.67 3.14 5.28
N TYR A 143 33.58 3.89 5.91
CA TYR A 143 33.60 5.34 5.93
C TYR A 143 34.91 5.86 5.35
N VAL A 144 34.83 6.85 4.46
CA VAL A 144 35.99 7.61 3.99
C VAL A 144 35.70 9.08 4.21
N GLY A 145 36.50 9.74 5.03
CA GLY A 145 36.27 11.14 5.39
C GLY A 145 37.19 11.63 6.51
N GLU A 146 36.70 12.61 7.25
CA GLU A 146 37.44 13.27 8.32
C GLU A 146 37.14 12.62 9.68
N PHE A 147 38.17 12.52 10.51
CA PHE A 147 38.15 11.99 11.86
C PHE A 147 38.62 13.04 12.85
N ASP A 148 37.92 13.15 13.98
CA ASP A 148 38.39 13.90 15.15
C ASP A 148 38.26 13.01 16.38
N LYS A 149 39.39 12.70 17.01
CA LYS A 149 39.46 11.84 18.21
C LYS A 149 38.74 10.50 18.06
N GLY A 150 38.91 9.86 16.90
CA GLY A 150 38.25 8.59 16.60
C GLY A 150 36.86 8.71 15.97
N GLU A 151 36.20 9.87 16.03
CA GLU A 151 34.81 10.04 15.58
C GLU A 151 34.72 10.54 14.12
N PHE A 152 33.73 10.07 13.36
CA PHE A 152 33.44 10.65 12.04
C PHE A 152 32.98 12.10 12.20
N THR A 153 33.62 12.99 11.45
CA THR A 153 33.35 14.43 11.43
C THR A 153 33.52 14.98 10.02
N GLY A 154 33.31 16.28 9.83
CA GLY A 154 33.56 16.96 8.56
C GLY A 154 32.77 16.36 7.41
N TYR A 155 33.36 16.32 6.20
CA TYR A 155 32.70 15.73 5.02
C TYR A 155 33.20 14.31 4.77
N GLY A 156 32.28 13.39 4.45
CA GLY A 156 32.64 12.00 4.20
C GLY A 156 31.63 11.21 3.39
N ILE A 157 32.01 9.97 3.12
CA ILE A 157 31.24 8.95 2.42
C ILE A 157 31.08 7.77 3.36
N TYR A 158 29.85 7.42 3.72
CA TYR A 158 29.52 6.19 4.43
C TYR A 158 28.73 5.27 3.50
N GLN A 159 29.13 4.00 3.45
CA GLN A 159 28.52 3.00 2.58
C GLN A 159 28.35 1.70 3.33
N VAL A 160 27.13 1.16 3.29
CA VAL A 160 26.84 -0.23 3.67
C VAL A 160 26.86 -1.08 2.39
N TYR A 161 27.50 -2.24 2.40
CA TYR A 161 27.62 -3.15 1.27
C TYR A 161 26.24 -3.57 0.78
N LYS A 162 25.97 -3.36 -0.52
CA LYS A 162 24.64 -3.53 -1.15
C LYS A 162 23.50 -2.79 -0.42
N GLY A 163 23.83 -1.81 0.42
CA GLY A 163 22.90 -1.06 1.24
C GLY A 163 22.95 0.43 0.92
N SER A 164 22.68 1.24 1.93
CA SER A 164 22.64 2.69 1.79
C SER A 164 24.02 3.31 1.58
N ARG A 165 24.06 4.38 0.80
CA ARG A 165 25.20 5.26 0.60
C ARG A 165 24.86 6.67 1.05
N TYR A 166 25.62 7.23 1.98
CA TYR A 166 25.52 8.65 2.34
C TYR A 166 26.79 9.39 1.94
N VAL A 167 26.63 10.55 1.33
CA VAL A 167 27.70 11.50 0.98
C VAL A 167 27.31 12.85 1.55
N GLY A 168 28.06 13.36 2.51
CA GLY A 168 27.70 14.62 3.16
C GLY A 168 28.48 14.89 4.43
N ALA A 169 28.01 15.89 5.18
CA ALA A 169 28.63 16.25 6.44
C ALA A 169 28.23 15.30 7.58
N PHE A 170 29.14 15.13 8.54
CA PHE A 170 29.05 14.27 9.71
C PHE A 170 29.42 15.03 10.98
N LYS A 171 28.81 14.62 12.11
CA LYS A 171 29.20 15.03 13.45
C LYS A 171 28.96 13.87 14.40
N LYS A 172 30.00 13.44 15.12
CA LYS A 172 29.93 12.32 16.08
C LYS A 172 29.24 11.09 15.48
N TRP A 173 29.78 10.58 14.38
CA TRP A 173 29.28 9.38 13.67
C TRP A 173 27.93 9.54 12.94
N ARG A 174 27.25 10.69 13.05
CA ARG A 174 25.92 10.88 12.47
C ARG A 174 25.94 11.87 11.30
N PRO A 175 25.14 11.62 10.24
CA PRO A 175 24.83 12.62 9.23
C PRO A 175 24.34 13.92 9.87
N GLN A 176 24.97 15.04 9.50
CA GLN A 176 24.70 16.36 10.04
C GLN A 176 24.94 17.43 8.96
N GLY A 177 24.02 18.36 8.76
CA GLY A 177 24.13 19.38 7.72
C GLY A 177 23.75 18.85 6.34
N GLY A 178 24.30 19.45 5.28
CA GLY A 178 23.99 19.06 3.90
C GLY A 178 24.52 17.68 3.53
N GLY A 179 23.69 16.87 2.88
CA GLY A 179 24.09 15.56 2.39
C GLY A 179 23.13 14.96 1.37
N ARG A 180 23.57 13.85 0.78
CA ARG A 180 22.82 13.00 -0.13
C ARG A 180 22.88 11.56 0.33
N LEU A 181 21.71 10.97 0.58
CA LEU A 181 21.53 9.56 0.87
C LEU A 181 20.93 8.85 -0.35
N THR A 182 21.49 7.71 -0.72
CA THR A 182 20.84 6.72 -1.57
C THR A 182 20.56 5.49 -0.72
N ASP A 183 19.31 5.09 -0.57
CA ASP A 183 18.96 3.89 0.20
C ASP A 183 19.22 2.59 -0.60
N ALA A 184 19.05 1.43 0.05
CA ALA A 184 19.26 0.12 -0.59
C ALA A 184 18.31 -0.15 -1.78
N ASN A 185 17.16 0.53 -1.82
CA ASN A 185 16.17 0.40 -2.89
C ASN A 185 16.49 1.32 -4.09
N GLY A 186 17.48 2.21 -3.96
CA GLY A 186 17.88 3.17 -4.98
C GLY A 186 17.11 4.49 -4.90
N ASN A 187 16.35 4.76 -3.83
CA ASN A 187 15.74 6.06 -3.63
C ASN A 187 16.79 7.06 -3.15
N VAL A 188 16.68 8.31 -3.61
CA VAL A 188 17.63 9.37 -3.34
C VAL A 188 16.97 10.45 -2.48
N TYR A 189 17.65 10.84 -1.41
CA TYR A 189 17.28 11.94 -0.53
C TYR A 189 18.42 12.94 -0.49
N GLU A 190 18.15 14.22 -0.74
CA GLU A 190 19.15 15.28 -0.77
C GLU A 190 18.64 16.49 0.00
N GLY A 191 19.36 16.91 1.04
CA GLY A 191 18.91 18.00 1.90
C GLY A 191 19.70 18.11 3.19
N ILE A 192 19.06 18.70 4.21
CA ILE A 192 19.65 18.90 5.53
C ILE A 192 19.36 17.70 6.44
N PHE A 193 20.40 17.21 7.11
CA PHE A 193 20.34 16.16 8.11
C PHE A 193 20.62 16.74 9.50
N ALA A 194 19.86 16.33 10.49
CA ALA A 194 20.11 16.62 11.90
C ALA A 194 20.00 15.33 12.70
N ASP A 195 21.07 14.98 13.43
CA ASP A 195 21.15 13.74 14.20
C ASP A 195 20.79 12.48 13.38
N GLY A 196 21.27 12.43 12.12
CA GLY A 196 21.00 11.31 11.22
C GLY A 196 19.61 11.29 10.59
N ARG A 197 18.77 12.32 10.78
CA ARG A 197 17.42 12.40 10.20
C ARG A 197 17.32 13.51 9.17
N LEU A 198 16.68 13.22 8.04
CA LEU A 198 16.35 14.23 7.05
C LEU A 198 15.31 15.20 7.62
N THR A 199 15.63 16.49 7.57
CA THR A 199 14.81 17.57 8.15
C THR A 199 14.94 18.87 7.37
N GLY A 200 13.93 19.73 7.44
CA GLY A 200 13.90 21.00 6.71
C GLY A 200 13.74 20.78 5.20
N LYS A 201 14.17 21.76 4.40
CA LYS A 201 14.02 21.70 2.94
C LYS A 201 14.90 20.60 2.36
N ALA A 202 14.29 19.71 1.59
CA ALA A 202 15.00 18.64 0.90
C ALA A 202 14.26 18.21 -0.38
N HIS A 203 14.94 17.38 -1.14
CA HIS A 203 14.48 16.78 -2.38
C HIS A 203 14.57 15.26 -2.27
N TYR A 204 13.52 14.58 -2.70
CA TYR A 204 13.44 13.13 -2.79
C TYR A 204 13.16 12.71 -4.23
N VAL A 205 13.82 11.64 -4.67
CA VAL A 205 13.55 10.94 -5.93
C VAL A 205 13.47 9.45 -5.66
N GLY A 206 12.31 8.87 -5.90
CA GLY A 206 12.10 7.43 -5.86
C GLY A 206 12.65 6.75 -7.11
N LYS A 207 13.08 5.49 -6.97
CA LYS A 207 13.49 4.67 -8.11
C LYS A 207 12.36 4.48 -9.14
N ASP A 208 11.11 4.56 -8.69
CA ASP A 208 9.90 4.48 -9.51
C ASP A 208 9.60 5.78 -10.30
N GLY A 209 10.42 6.82 -10.15
CA GLY A 209 10.21 8.13 -10.77
C GLY A 209 9.33 9.08 -9.96
N SER A 210 8.81 8.66 -8.81
CA SER A 210 8.17 9.58 -7.87
C SER A 210 9.18 10.62 -7.34
N SER A 211 8.72 11.81 -7.01
CA SER A 211 9.58 12.85 -6.47
C SER A 211 8.85 13.75 -5.48
N TYR A 212 9.61 14.35 -4.58
CA TYR A 212 9.10 15.35 -3.65
C TYR A 212 10.12 16.46 -3.46
N THR A 213 9.65 17.70 -3.52
CA THR A 213 10.42 18.89 -3.16
C THR A 213 9.63 19.66 -2.12
N GLY A 214 10.18 19.81 -0.92
CA GLY A 214 9.47 20.48 0.17
C GLY A 214 10.18 20.33 1.49
N GLU A 215 9.45 20.53 2.58
CA GLU A 215 9.99 20.35 3.92
C GLU A 215 9.86 18.89 4.39
N PHE A 216 10.83 18.45 5.17
CA PHE A 216 10.84 17.16 5.82
C PHE A 216 10.91 17.34 7.33
N LYS A 217 10.29 16.41 8.05
CA LYS A 217 10.44 16.27 9.49
C LYS A 217 10.59 14.79 9.81
N ASN A 218 11.77 14.40 10.29
CA ASN A 218 12.08 13.00 10.63
C ASN A 218 11.74 12.04 9.49
N TRP A 219 12.28 12.29 8.29
CA TRP A 219 12.05 11.50 7.07
C TRP A 219 10.67 11.60 6.42
N LYS A 220 9.69 12.27 7.04
CA LYS A 220 8.34 12.42 6.48
C LYS A 220 8.19 13.76 5.78
N TYR A 221 7.47 13.78 4.66
CA TYR A 221 7.02 15.02 4.02
C TYR A 221 6.22 15.85 5.03
N HIS A 222 6.52 17.13 5.09
CA HIS A 222 5.94 18.05 6.04
C HIS A 222 5.86 19.46 5.46
N GLY A 223 5.04 20.34 6.05
CA GLY A 223 4.95 21.73 5.63
C GLY A 223 4.58 21.86 4.15
N GLN A 224 5.05 22.93 3.51
CA GLN A 224 4.75 23.16 2.09
C GLN A 224 5.65 22.31 1.18
N GLY A 225 5.06 21.71 0.15
CA GLY A 225 5.81 20.94 -0.82
C GLY A 225 5.07 20.63 -2.12
N THR A 226 5.78 19.98 -3.02
CA THR A 226 5.24 19.42 -4.26
C THR A 226 5.65 17.96 -4.36
N TYR A 227 4.67 17.07 -4.37
CA TYR A 227 4.85 15.65 -4.61
C TYR A 227 4.40 15.30 -6.03
N ARG A 228 5.18 14.46 -6.72
CA ARG A 228 4.78 13.82 -7.96
C ARG A 228 4.86 12.30 -7.78
N ASN A 229 3.79 11.58 -8.07
CA ASN A 229 3.81 10.12 -8.04
C ASN A 229 4.40 9.53 -9.33
N ALA A 230 4.62 8.21 -9.37
CA ALA A 230 5.16 7.52 -10.55
C ALA A 230 4.25 7.60 -11.80
N LYS A 231 2.94 7.83 -11.62
CA LYS A 231 1.97 8.03 -12.72
C LYS A 231 2.02 9.45 -13.29
N GLY A 232 2.70 10.37 -12.62
CA GLY A 232 2.84 11.77 -13.00
C GLY A 232 1.84 12.71 -12.33
N ASP A 233 0.91 12.23 -11.51
CA ASP A 233 0.00 13.10 -10.76
C ASP A 233 0.83 13.97 -9.81
N ARG A 234 0.45 15.24 -9.68
CA ARG A 234 1.20 16.24 -8.93
C ARG A 234 0.32 16.87 -7.86
N TYR A 235 0.68 16.69 -6.61
CA TYR A 235 0.11 17.46 -5.51
C TYR A 235 1.02 18.62 -5.14
N THR A 236 0.45 19.82 -5.01
CA THR A 236 1.11 21.01 -4.48
C THR A 236 0.29 21.56 -3.31
N GLY A 237 0.89 21.63 -2.13
CA GLY A 237 0.18 22.08 -0.93
C GLY A 237 0.94 21.73 0.34
N ASN A 238 0.20 21.70 1.45
CA ASN A 238 0.74 21.37 2.75
C ASN A 238 0.73 19.85 3.03
N PHE A 239 1.69 19.41 3.86
CA PHE A 239 1.90 18.01 4.22
C PHE A 239 2.03 17.82 5.73
N ALA A 240 1.45 16.75 6.25
CA ALA A 240 1.67 16.29 7.62
C ALA A 240 1.82 14.78 7.66
N TYR A 241 2.84 14.30 8.39
CA TYR A 241 3.12 12.87 8.55
C TYR A 241 3.29 12.09 7.23
N GLY A 242 3.69 12.75 6.15
CA GLY A 242 3.82 12.15 4.82
C GLY A 242 2.57 12.20 3.95
N MET A 243 1.44 12.71 4.47
CA MET A 243 0.16 12.81 3.76
C MET A 243 -0.14 14.26 3.34
N TYR A 244 -1.03 14.42 2.35
CA TYR A 244 -1.61 15.73 2.00
C TYR A 244 -2.45 16.24 3.16
N GLU A 245 -2.28 17.50 3.53
CA GLU A 245 -2.91 18.08 4.72
C GLU A 245 -3.12 19.60 4.54
N GLY A 246 -4.28 20.14 4.91
CA GLY A 246 -4.63 21.55 4.72
C GLY A 246 -4.84 21.91 3.25
N GLU A 247 -4.67 23.19 2.89
CA GLU A 247 -4.92 23.64 1.52
C GLU A 247 -3.92 23.05 0.51
N GLY A 248 -4.44 22.52 -0.60
CA GLY A 248 -3.63 21.96 -1.67
C GLY A 248 -4.38 21.67 -2.96
N VAL A 249 -3.61 21.40 -4.01
CA VAL A 249 -4.10 21.09 -5.35
C VAL A 249 -3.45 19.81 -5.84
N LEU A 250 -4.25 18.78 -6.13
CA LEU A 250 -3.86 17.58 -6.84
C LEU A 250 -4.18 17.75 -8.33
N THR A 251 -3.16 17.91 -9.18
CA THR A 251 -3.30 17.89 -10.64
C THR A 251 -3.05 16.48 -11.17
N TYR A 252 -3.99 15.95 -11.95
CA TYR A 252 -3.87 14.62 -12.54
C TYR A 252 -3.01 14.63 -13.80
N ALA A 253 -2.19 13.59 -14.00
CA ALA A 253 -1.40 13.43 -15.23
C ALA A 253 -2.27 13.18 -16.46
N SER A 254 -3.45 12.58 -16.26
CA SER A 254 -4.47 12.34 -17.27
C SER A 254 -5.84 12.71 -16.68
N PRO A 255 -6.77 13.27 -17.47
CA PRO A 255 -8.10 13.60 -16.98
C PRO A 255 -8.79 12.39 -16.36
N GLN A 256 -9.53 12.62 -15.28
CA GLN A 256 -10.43 11.63 -14.68
C GLN A 256 -11.59 11.32 -15.64
N LYS A 257 -12.35 10.25 -15.37
CA LYS A 257 -13.47 9.81 -16.23
C LYS A 257 -14.56 10.88 -16.41
N ASP A 258 -14.73 11.73 -15.41
CA ASP A 258 -15.66 12.87 -15.40
C ASP A 258 -15.09 14.14 -16.07
N GLY A 259 -13.88 14.05 -16.63
CA GLY A 259 -13.18 15.17 -17.28
C GLY A 259 -12.40 16.07 -16.31
N ARG A 260 -12.42 15.82 -14.99
CA ARG A 260 -11.63 16.60 -14.04
C ARG A 260 -10.13 16.44 -14.29
N THR A 261 -9.41 17.55 -14.27
CA THR A 261 -7.94 17.60 -14.42
C THR A 261 -7.22 17.99 -13.13
N GLU A 262 -7.95 18.55 -12.15
CA GLU A 262 -7.43 18.84 -10.82
C GLU A 262 -8.50 18.74 -9.74
N ASP A 263 -8.04 18.50 -8.51
CA ASP A 263 -8.80 18.58 -7.27
C ASP A 263 -8.16 19.59 -6.34
N ARG A 264 -8.96 20.53 -5.82
CA ARG A 264 -8.50 21.68 -5.01
C ARG A 264 -9.36 21.84 -3.78
N GLY A 265 -8.71 22.06 -2.65
CA GLY A 265 -9.36 22.46 -1.41
C GLY A 265 -8.55 22.10 -0.18
N THR A 266 -9.23 21.95 0.94
CA THR A 266 -8.66 21.47 2.20
C THR A 266 -8.54 19.95 2.15
N TRP A 267 -7.38 19.41 2.51
CA TRP A 267 -7.10 17.98 2.58
C TRP A 267 -6.91 17.56 4.04
N SER A 268 -7.40 16.39 4.40
CA SER A 268 -7.20 15.78 5.71
C SER A 268 -6.74 14.34 5.53
N TYR A 269 -5.55 13.99 6.03
CA TYR A 269 -4.99 12.64 5.93
C TYR A 269 -4.96 12.06 4.50
N GLY A 270 -4.68 12.91 3.49
CA GLY A 270 -4.62 12.48 2.10
C GLY A 270 -5.95 12.47 1.34
N VAL A 271 -7.06 12.83 2.00
CA VAL A 271 -8.40 12.90 1.39
C VAL A 271 -8.82 14.37 1.25
N LEU A 272 -9.40 14.73 0.10
CA LEU A 272 -9.97 16.06 -0.10
C LEU A 272 -11.27 16.20 0.70
N ASP A 273 -11.36 17.21 1.55
CA ASP A 273 -12.56 17.51 2.32
C ASP A 273 -13.68 18.03 1.40
N ASP A 274 -14.78 17.28 1.31
CA ASP A 274 -16.00 17.72 0.63
C ASP A 274 -17.06 18.17 1.65
N LYS A 275 -16.97 19.45 2.05
CA LYS A 275 -17.91 20.06 3.01
C LYS A 275 -19.37 20.02 2.55
N LYS A 276 -19.62 19.99 1.22
CA LYS A 276 -20.99 19.91 0.71
C LYS A 276 -21.54 18.50 0.87
N ALA A 277 -20.76 17.49 0.52
CA ALA A 277 -21.14 16.10 0.76
C ALA A 277 -21.35 15.81 2.26
N GLU A 278 -20.49 16.35 3.13
CA GLU A 278 -20.64 16.21 4.58
C GLU A 278 -21.91 16.89 5.10
N ALA A 279 -22.21 18.13 4.66
CA ALA A 279 -23.44 18.82 5.03
C ALA A 279 -24.69 18.07 4.56
N GLN A 280 -24.65 17.52 3.33
CA GLN A 280 -25.74 16.70 2.79
C GLN A 280 -25.92 15.40 3.60
N ALA A 281 -24.84 14.73 3.98
CA ALA A 281 -24.90 13.54 4.81
C ALA A 281 -25.57 13.84 6.18
N ARG A 282 -25.21 14.97 6.82
CA ARG A 282 -25.85 15.42 8.07
C ARG A 282 -27.34 15.69 7.90
N LEU A 283 -27.75 16.35 6.81
CA LEU A 283 -29.17 16.57 6.50
C LEU A 283 -29.92 15.27 6.21
N ASN A 284 -29.26 14.30 5.56
CA ASN A 284 -29.85 13.00 5.27
C ASN A 284 -30.14 12.23 6.57
N ILE A 285 -29.27 12.33 7.57
CA ILE A 285 -29.49 11.74 8.90
C ILE A 285 -30.74 12.33 9.55
N GLU A 286 -30.86 13.65 9.62
CA GLU A 286 -32.04 14.30 10.22
C GLU A 286 -33.33 13.91 9.48
N THR A 287 -33.30 13.95 8.14
CA THR A 287 -34.44 13.54 7.31
C THR A 287 -34.83 12.09 7.57
N ALA A 288 -33.84 11.20 7.70
CA ALA A 288 -34.08 9.79 8.01
C ALA A 288 -34.77 9.61 9.38
N LEU A 289 -34.29 10.29 10.41
CA LEU A 289 -34.81 10.13 11.77
C LEU A 289 -36.31 10.50 11.89
N TYR A 290 -36.76 11.53 11.17
CA TYR A 290 -38.14 12.01 11.29
C TYR A 290 -39.12 11.41 10.28
N ASN A 291 -38.67 11.02 9.08
CA ASN A 291 -39.59 10.65 7.99
C ASN A 291 -39.67 9.15 7.68
N GLN A 292 -38.72 8.35 8.15
CA GLN A 292 -38.59 6.96 7.66
C GLN A 292 -39.74 6.05 8.06
N ARG A 293 -40.30 6.23 9.27
CA ARG A 293 -41.48 5.46 9.67
C ARG A 293 -42.67 5.70 8.76
N THR A 294 -42.96 6.97 8.45
CA THR A 294 -44.06 7.36 7.57
C THR A 294 -43.88 6.83 6.15
N LEU A 295 -42.66 6.88 5.61
CA LEU A 295 -42.36 6.34 4.29
C LEU A 295 -42.58 4.82 4.23
N LEU A 296 -42.12 4.09 5.27
CA LEU A 296 -42.33 2.64 5.35
C LEU A 296 -43.81 2.31 5.45
N ASP A 297 -44.55 2.92 6.38
CA ASP A 297 -45.98 2.68 6.57
C ASP A 297 -46.76 2.92 5.27
N LYS A 298 -46.44 3.99 4.54
CA LYS A 298 -47.04 4.28 3.23
C LYS A 298 -46.74 3.20 2.19
N ALA A 299 -45.49 2.74 2.11
CA ALA A 299 -45.10 1.69 1.19
C ALA A 299 -45.79 0.36 1.49
N LEU A 300 -45.86 -0.02 2.78
CA LEU A 300 -46.50 -1.27 3.21
C LEU A 300 -48.03 -1.25 3.05
N ALA A 301 -48.66 -0.11 3.30
CA ALA A 301 -50.10 0.05 3.11
C ALA A 301 -50.52 -0.05 1.63
N ALA A 302 -49.62 0.24 0.70
CA ALA A 302 -49.88 0.18 -0.74
C ALA A 302 -49.81 -1.23 -1.34
N ILE A 303 -49.43 -2.25 -0.56
CA ILE A 303 -49.34 -3.63 -1.02
C ILE A 303 -50.74 -4.18 -1.31
N ALA A 304 -51.04 -4.41 -2.58
CA ALA A 304 -52.28 -5.03 -3.04
C ALA A 304 -52.37 -6.48 -2.56
N PRO A 305 -53.58 -6.97 -2.24
CA PRO A 305 -53.78 -8.37 -1.85
C PRO A 305 -53.56 -9.32 -3.03
N HIS A 306 -53.47 -10.60 -2.67
CA HIS A 306 -53.56 -11.74 -3.56
C HIS A 306 -54.82 -11.65 -4.46
N GLU A 307 -54.66 -11.95 -5.75
CA GLU A 307 -55.80 -12.19 -6.65
C GLU A 307 -56.19 -13.67 -6.62
N PRO A 308 -57.44 -14.01 -6.21
CA PRO A 308 -57.93 -15.38 -6.23
C PRO A 308 -57.81 -16.05 -7.59
N GLY A 309 -57.36 -17.31 -7.58
CA GLY A 309 -57.22 -18.14 -8.77
C GLY A 309 -55.97 -17.86 -9.62
N LYS A 310 -55.10 -16.93 -9.20
CA LYS A 310 -53.80 -16.68 -9.84
C LYS A 310 -52.65 -16.90 -8.85
N ILE A 311 -51.50 -17.31 -9.37
CA ILE A 311 -50.24 -17.30 -8.64
C ILE A 311 -49.64 -15.89 -8.76
N ASN A 312 -49.71 -15.07 -7.72
CA ASN A 312 -49.22 -13.69 -7.77
C ASN A 312 -47.71 -13.67 -7.51
N LEU A 313 -47.01 -12.71 -8.11
CA LEU A 313 -45.62 -12.41 -7.80
C LEU A 313 -45.57 -11.13 -6.96
N TYR A 314 -44.90 -11.19 -5.82
CA TYR A 314 -44.58 -10.04 -4.98
C TYR A 314 -43.08 -9.75 -5.10
N LEU A 315 -42.72 -8.47 -5.25
CA LEU A 315 -41.32 -8.04 -5.30
C LEU A 315 -40.97 -7.32 -3.99
N LEU A 316 -39.87 -7.75 -3.35
CA LEU A 316 -39.15 -6.95 -2.38
C LEU A 316 -37.76 -6.68 -2.94
N ALA A 317 -37.47 -5.43 -3.32
CA ALA A 317 -36.15 -5.01 -3.78
C ALA A 317 -35.46 -4.15 -2.72
N VAL A 318 -34.17 -4.40 -2.47
CA VAL A 318 -33.40 -3.78 -1.39
C VAL A 318 -32.07 -3.29 -1.92
N ALA A 319 -31.86 -1.97 -1.89
CA ALA A 319 -30.59 -1.31 -2.16
C ALA A 319 -29.94 -0.94 -0.82
N GLY A 320 -28.85 -1.63 -0.48
CA GLY A 320 -28.31 -1.61 0.89
C GLY A 320 -27.28 -0.51 1.18
N ASP A 321 -26.48 -0.08 0.20
CA ASP A 321 -25.42 0.89 0.45
C ASP A 321 -25.78 2.27 -0.13
N GLY A 322 -25.92 3.25 0.74
CA GLY A 322 -26.28 4.63 0.39
C GLY A 322 -25.10 5.52 0.02
N SER A 323 -23.86 5.04 0.13
CA SER A 323 -22.68 5.79 -0.32
C SER A 323 -22.54 5.77 -1.84
N GLN A 324 -23.12 4.77 -2.51
CA GLN A 324 -23.09 4.57 -3.96
C GLN A 324 -24.50 4.42 -4.53
N GLU A 325 -24.82 5.20 -5.56
CA GLU A 325 -26.17 5.30 -6.09
C GLU A 325 -26.50 4.20 -7.11
N VAL A 326 -25.52 3.39 -7.52
CA VAL A 326 -25.70 2.26 -8.44
C VAL A 326 -26.74 1.27 -7.92
N PHE A 327 -26.74 1.00 -6.61
CA PHE A 327 -27.67 0.05 -5.98
C PHE A 327 -29.12 0.54 -6.05
N HIS A 328 -29.35 1.82 -5.73
CA HIS A 328 -30.66 2.44 -5.86
C HIS A 328 -31.15 2.40 -7.32
N ARG A 329 -30.33 2.84 -8.29
CA ARG A 329 -30.69 2.82 -9.72
C ARG A 329 -31.06 1.41 -10.20
N GLU A 330 -30.30 0.42 -9.77
CA GLU A 330 -30.54 -0.98 -10.10
C GLU A 330 -31.89 -1.46 -9.55
N THR A 331 -32.23 -1.17 -8.29
CA THR A 331 -33.54 -1.54 -7.72
C THR A 331 -34.71 -0.81 -8.38
N ASP A 332 -34.58 0.47 -8.76
CA ASP A 332 -35.65 1.18 -9.46
C ASP A 332 -35.88 0.61 -10.87
N PHE A 333 -34.83 0.22 -11.59
CA PHE A 333 -34.99 -0.50 -12.85
C PHE A 333 -35.68 -1.85 -12.66
N VAL A 334 -35.24 -2.66 -11.68
CA VAL A 334 -35.83 -3.99 -11.43
C VAL A 334 -37.31 -3.86 -11.08
N ARG A 335 -37.67 -2.91 -10.21
CA ARG A 335 -39.08 -2.61 -9.89
C ARG A 335 -39.88 -2.30 -11.16
N LYS A 336 -39.43 -1.33 -11.97
CA LYS A 336 -40.12 -0.95 -13.22
C LYS A 336 -40.24 -2.11 -14.21
N GLN A 337 -39.21 -2.95 -14.29
CA GLN A 337 -39.22 -4.13 -15.15
C GLN A 337 -40.23 -5.17 -14.67
N PHE A 338 -40.25 -5.47 -13.37
CA PHE A 338 -41.16 -6.46 -12.80
C PHE A 338 -42.61 -6.00 -12.85
N ASP A 339 -42.85 -4.70 -12.60
CA ASP A 339 -44.19 -4.12 -12.69
C ASP A 339 -44.75 -4.27 -14.11
N ARG A 340 -43.89 -4.03 -15.12
CA ARG A 340 -44.25 -4.14 -16.54
C ARG A 340 -44.37 -5.59 -17.03
N ASP A 341 -43.39 -6.44 -16.72
CA ASP A 341 -43.22 -7.73 -17.38
C ASP A 341 -43.83 -8.90 -16.58
N PHE A 342 -43.99 -8.75 -15.26
CA PHE A 342 -44.38 -9.83 -14.34
C PHE A 342 -45.58 -9.50 -13.45
N GLY A 343 -46.26 -8.38 -13.69
CA GLY A 343 -47.52 -8.03 -13.03
C GLY A 343 -47.38 -7.71 -11.54
N THR A 344 -46.21 -7.23 -11.12
CA THR A 344 -45.97 -6.84 -9.72
C THR A 344 -46.44 -5.42 -9.40
N GLN A 345 -47.07 -4.72 -10.35
CA GLN A 345 -47.62 -3.37 -10.12
C GLN A 345 -48.57 -3.41 -8.91
N GLY A 346 -48.26 -2.60 -7.88
CA GLY A 346 -49.00 -2.60 -6.60
C GLY A 346 -48.62 -3.72 -5.62
N ARG A 347 -47.69 -4.61 -5.97
CA ARG A 347 -47.14 -5.71 -5.16
C ARG A 347 -45.62 -5.65 -5.03
N SER A 348 -45.04 -4.50 -5.35
CA SER A 348 -43.61 -4.20 -5.25
C SER A 348 -43.34 -3.28 -4.08
N VAL A 349 -42.45 -3.71 -3.18
CA VAL A 349 -41.87 -2.87 -2.12
C VAL A 349 -40.39 -2.67 -2.45
N VAL A 350 -39.91 -1.43 -2.36
CA VAL A 350 -38.49 -1.11 -2.54
C VAL A 350 -37.97 -0.39 -1.32
N LEU A 351 -36.91 -0.92 -0.73
CA LEU A 351 -36.17 -0.32 0.38
C LEU A 351 -34.83 0.18 -0.13
N VAL A 352 -34.47 1.43 0.18
CA VAL A 352 -33.32 2.11 -0.43
C VAL A 352 -32.52 2.88 0.61
N ASN A 353 -31.23 2.56 0.68
CA ASN A 353 -30.24 3.48 1.24
C ASN A 353 -29.62 4.27 0.10
N SER A 354 -29.56 5.59 0.25
CA SER A 354 -29.17 6.51 -0.81
C SER A 354 -28.91 7.88 -0.22
N ARG A 355 -27.91 8.55 -0.76
CA ARG A 355 -27.59 9.95 -0.42
C ARG A 355 -28.55 10.95 -1.06
N ASN A 356 -29.35 10.52 -2.05
CA ASN A 356 -30.24 11.39 -2.82
C ASN A 356 -31.73 11.13 -2.59
N THR A 357 -32.10 9.94 -2.10
CA THR A 357 -33.51 9.51 -2.04
C THR A 357 -34.07 9.24 -0.64
N VAL A 358 -33.35 9.68 0.40
CA VAL A 358 -33.71 9.48 1.81
C VAL A 358 -35.09 10.05 2.21
N ALA A 359 -35.63 11.02 1.46
CA ALA A 359 -36.94 11.60 1.71
C ALA A 359 -38.07 10.94 0.86
N GLN A 360 -37.71 10.06 -0.07
CA GLN A 360 -38.59 9.57 -1.12
C GLN A 360 -38.90 8.08 -0.99
N ALA A 361 -37.94 7.29 -0.49
CA ALA A 361 -38.06 5.85 -0.33
C ALA A 361 -37.80 5.43 1.13
N PRO A 362 -38.49 4.38 1.61
CA PRO A 362 -38.18 3.80 2.91
C PRO A 362 -36.78 3.19 2.91
N MET A 363 -36.06 3.39 4.00
CA MET A 363 -34.67 2.99 4.19
C MET A 363 -34.55 1.47 4.30
N ALA A 364 -33.47 0.91 3.75
CA ALA A 364 -33.10 -0.48 3.93
C ALA A 364 -32.39 -0.68 5.28
N THR A 365 -33.11 -1.30 6.21
CA THR A 365 -32.60 -1.75 7.51
C THR A 365 -33.06 -3.18 7.73
N VAL A 366 -32.42 -3.93 8.63
CA VAL A 366 -32.89 -5.27 8.98
C VAL A 366 -34.35 -5.23 9.47
N THR A 367 -34.75 -4.18 10.20
CA THR A 367 -36.12 -3.98 10.68
C THR A 367 -37.11 -3.73 9.55
N SER A 368 -36.81 -2.83 8.62
CA SER A 368 -37.72 -2.53 7.50
C SER A 368 -37.84 -3.71 6.53
N ILE A 369 -36.77 -4.52 6.36
CA ILE A 369 -36.83 -5.78 5.61
C ILE A 369 -37.79 -6.76 6.30
N ARG A 370 -37.66 -6.95 7.62
CA ARG A 370 -38.56 -7.81 8.40
C ARG A 370 -40.02 -7.35 8.31
N GLU A 371 -40.29 -6.06 8.52
CA GLU A 371 -41.64 -5.51 8.43
C GLU A 371 -42.22 -5.65 7.02
N SER A 372 -41.41 -5.45 5.97
CA SER A 372 -41.84 -5.64 4.58
C SER A 372 -42.18 -7.10 4.27
N LEU A 373 -41.36 -8.06 4.72
CA LEU A 373 -41.65 -9.48 4.57
C LEU A 373 -42.96 -9.86 5.28
N ASN A 374 -43.17 -9.38 6.50
CA ASN A 374 -44.40 -9.63 7.24
C ASN A 374 -45.63 -9.03 6.57
N ALA A 375 -45.52 -7.80 6.06
CA ALA A 375 -46.61 -7.13 5.35
C ALA A 375 -46.96 -7.85 4.05
N ILE A 376 -45.97 -8.25 3.25
CA ILE A 376 -46.17 -9.06 2.04
C ILE A 376 -46.82 -10.40 2.41
N ALA A 377 -46.29 -11.11 3.40
CA ALA A 377 -46.83 -12.38 3.89
C ALA A 377 -48.30 -12.29 4.32
N SER A 378 -48.73 -11.15 4.87
CA SER A 378 -50.11 -10.90 5.28
C SER A 378 -51.09 -10.63 4.12
N ARG A 379 -50.57 -10.24 2.96
CA ARG A 379 -51.36 -9.90 1.76
C ARG A 379 -51.38 -11.01 0.72
N MET A 380 -50.45 -11.95 0.80
CA MET A 380 -50.31 -13.05 -0.15
C MET A 380 -51.03 -14.32 0.30
N ASP A 381 -51.35 -15.19 -0.67
CA ASP A 381 -51.56 -16.60 -0.40
C ASP A 381 -50.20 -17.29 -0.24
N LYS A 382 -49.77 -17.50 1.01
CA LYS A 382 -48.43 -18.02 1.33
C LYS A 382 -48.13 -19.40 0.75
N GLU A 383 -49.16 -20.18 0.42
CA GLU A 383 -49.03 -21.52 -0.15
C GLU A 383 -48.88 -21.50 -1.68
N ASN A 384 -49.40 -20.45 -2.32
CA ASN A 384 -49.48 -20.39 -3.78
C ASN A 384 -48.69 -19.26 -4.42
N ASP A 385 -48.68 -18.06 -3.83
CA ASP A 385 -47.99 -16.89 -4.37
C ASP A 385 -46.47 -16.99 -4.18
N ILE A 386 -45.73 -16.22 -4.99
CA ILE A 386 -44.27 -16.24 -5.03
C ILE A 386 -43.72 -14.91 -4.50
N LEU A 387 -42.75 -14.98 -3.58
CA LEU A 387 -41.90 -13.85 -3.23
C LEU A 387 -40.67 -13.83 -4.14
N PHE A 388 -40.43 -12.73 -4.82
CA PHE A 388 -39.16 -12.39 -5.44
C PHE A 388 -38.43 -11.37 -4.56
N LEU A 389 -37.35 -11.79 -3.92
CA LEU A 389 -36.50 -10.93 -3.11
C LEU A 389 -35.22 -10.61 -3.89
N PHE A 390 -35.00 -9.33 -4.17
CA PHE A 390 -33.78 -8.84 -4.79
C PHE A 390 -33.00 -7.97 -3.81
N LEU A 391 -31.76 -8.35 -3.51
CA LEU A 391 -30.85 -7.64 -2.62
C LEU A 391 -29.64 -7.20 -3.43
N THR A 392 -29.29 -5.92 -3.40
CA THR A 392 -28.08 -5.39 -4.04
C THR A 392 -27.36 -4.41 -3.11
N SER A 393 -26.07 -4.67 -2.87
CA SER A 393 -25.21 -3.88 -1.97
C SER A 393 -23.75 -4.34 -2.06
N HIS A 394 -22.88 -3.76 -1.24
CA HIS A 394 -21.62 -4.40 -0.88
C HIS A 394 -21.84 -5.66 -0.02
N GLY A 395 -20.86 -6.56 -0.06
CA GLY A 395 -20.86 -7.77 0.75
C GLY A 395 -19.49 -8.04 1.40
N SER A 396 -19.50 -8.66 2.58
CA SER A 396 -18.31 -8.98 3.36
C SER A 396 -17.89 -10.45 3.23
N ARG A 397 -16.64 -10.78 3.59
CA ARG A 397 -16.14 -12.16 3.63
C ARG A 397 -16.89 -13.03 4.65
N ASP A 398 -17.52 -12.39 5.63
CA ASP A 398 -18.34 -13.02 6.66
C ASP A 398 -19.79 -13.25 6.19
N HIS A 399 -20.07 -12.99 4.89
CA HIS A 399 -21.36 -13.17 4.25
C HIS A 399 -22.45 -12.27 4.82
N GLU A 400 -22.09 -11.01 5.02
CA GLU A 400 -23.02 -9.94 5.37
C GLU A 400 -23.29 -9.04 4.16
N LEU A 401 -24.50 -8.49 4.09
CA LEU A 401 -24.90 -7.46 3.15
C LEU A 401 -24.80 -6.09 3.83
N SER A 402 -24.04 -5.15 3.25
CA SER A 402 -23.97 -3.77 3.75
C SER A 402 -25.35 -3.13 3.73
N LEU A 403 -25.75 -2.55 4.86
CA LEU A 403 -26.95 -1.73 4.96
C LEU A 403 -26.60 -0.29 5.33
N ALA A 404 -25.41 0.21 4.95
CA ALA A 404 -24.97 1.54 5.30
C ALA A 404 -25.85 2.63 4.64
N GLN A 405 -26.23 3.65 5.41
CA GLN A 405 -26.81 4.87 4.86
C GLN A 405 -25.75 5.97 4.83
N ASN A 406 -25.81 6.87 3.84
CA ASN A 406 -24.91 8.00 3.75
C ASN A 406 -24.93 8.85 5.04
N GLY A 407 -23.80 8.87 5.75
CA GLY A 407 -23.66 9.55 7.04
C GLY A 407 -24.14 8.78 8.27
N MET A 408 -24.68 7.56 8.13
CA MET A 408 -25.25 6.78 9.22
C MET A 408 -24.77 5.32 9.17
N GLU A 409 -24.04 4.91 10.20
CA GLU A 409 -23.67 3.50 10.37
C GLU A 409 -24.88 2.69 10.85
N LEU A 410 -25.23 1.68 10.06
CA LEU A 410 -26.33 0.76 10.32
C LEU A 410 -25.78 -0.66 10.40
N ARG A 411 -26.46 -1.52 11.16
CA ARG A 411 -26.07 -2.94 11.24
C ARG A 411 -26.30 -3.63 9.90
N ASN A 412 -25.28 -4.35 9.43
CA ASN A 412 -25.36 -5.19 8.23
C ASN A 412 -26.37 -6.34 8.41
N LEU A 413 -26.82 -6.91 7.29
CA LEU A 413 -27.67 -8.11 7.29
C LEU A 413 -26.84 -9.37 7.07
N GLU A 414 -26.76 -10.21 8.08
CA GLU A 414 -26.10 -11.52 7.98
C GLU A 414 -26.92 -12.50 7.14
N ALA A 415 -26.24 -13.37 6.37
CA ALA A 415 -26.87 -14.43 5.60
C ALA A 415 -27.78 -15.37 6.42
N LYS A 416 -27.35 -15.73 7.64
CA LYS A 416 -28.14 -16.57 8.56
C LYS A 416 -29.40 -15.84 9.07
N GLU A 417 -29.27 -14.54 9.36
CA GLU A 417 -30.40 -13.73 9.80
C GLU A 417 -31.43 -13.60 8.67
N LEU A 418 -31.00 -13.36 7.43
CA LEU A 418 -31.91 -13.35 6.28
C LEU A 418 -32.66 -14.68 6.13
N GLY A 419 -31.98 -15.81 6.30
CA GLY A 419 -32.61 -17.14 6.29
C GLY A 419 -33.70 -17.25 7.36
N LYS A 420 -33.41 -16.77 8.57
CA LYS A 420 -34.39 -16.70 9.65
C LYS A 420 -35.57 -15.78 9.32
N LEU A 421 -35.34 -14.59 8.78
CA LEU A 421 -36.41 -13.66 8.38
C LEU A 421 -37.35 -14.28 7.35
N LEU A 422 -36.81 -14.98 6.35
CA LEU A 422 -37.60 -15.67 5.33
C LEU A 422 -38.36 -16.86 5.93
N SER A 423 -37.73 -17.64 6.80
CA SER A 423 -38.42 -18.74 7.49
C SER A 423 -39.56 -18.24 8.38
N ASP A 424 -39.32 -17.19 9.17
CA ASP A 424 -40.30 -16.61 10.10
C ASP A 424 -41.49 -15.98 9.35
N SER A 425 -41.30 -15.54 8.10
CA SER A 425 -42.40 -15.01 7.26
C SER A 425 -43.45 -16.06 6.88
N GLY A 426 -43.08 -17.35 6.92
CA GLY A 426 -43.95 -18.47 6.52
C GLY A 426 -44.30 -18.50 5.03
N ILE A 427 -43.57 -17.75 4.19
CA ILE A 427 -43.75 -17.74 2.74
C ILE A 427 -43.12 -19.00 2.15
N ARG A 428 -43.91 -19.78 1.40
CA ARG A 428 -43.45 -21.05 0.83
C ARG A 428 -42.54 -20.84 -0.39
N TRP A 429 -43.05 -20.24 -1.46
CA TRP A 429 -42.33 -20.14 -2.74
C TRP A 429 -41.51 -18.86 -2.83
N LYS A 430 -40.20 -19.00 -2.99
CA LYS A 430 -39.26 -17.88 -2.90
C LYS A 430 -38.22 -17.92 -4.02
N VAL A 431 -37.95 -16.78 -4.63
CA VAL A 431 -36.80 -16.55 -5.51
C VAL A 431 -35.97 -15.43 -4.90
N VAL A 432 -34.77 -15.74 -4.45
CA VAL A 432 -33.88 -14.78 -3.78
C VAL A 432 -32.66 -14.52 -4.65
N VAL A 433 -32.45 -13.27 -5.03
CA VAL A 433 -31.29 -12.82 -5.81
C VAL A 433 -30.44 -11.92 -4.94
N VAL A 434 -29.20 -12.32 -4.66
CA VAL A 434 -28.22 -11.55 -3.89
C VAL A 434 -27.10 -11.07 -4.80
N SER A 435 -27.13 -9.78 -5.13
CA SER A 435 -26.12 -9.08 -5.93
C SER A 435 -25.12 -8.35 -5.03
N ALA A 436 -24.12 -9.08 -4.54
CA ALA A 436 -23.08 -8.56 -3.67
C ALA A 436 -21.79 -9.39 -3.77
N CYS A 437 -20.67 -8.85 -3.25
CA CYS A 437 -19.45 -9.63 -3.04
C CYS A 437 -19.72 -10.79 -2.07
N TYR A 438 -19.07 -11.94 -2.28
CA TYR A 438 -19.18 -13.12 -1.42
C TYR A 438 -20.61 -13.68 -1.28
N ALA A 439 -21.53 -13.31 -2.19
CA ALA A 439 -22.95 -13.64 -2.13
C ALA A 439 -23.24 -15.15 -2.10
N GLY A 440 -22.34 -16.00 -2.59
CA GLY A 440 -22.48 -17.45 -2.52
C GLY A 440 -22.63 -17.98 -1.08
N GLY A 441 -22.14 -17.25 -0.08
CA GLY A 441 -22.34 -17.58 1.33
C GLY A 441 -23.78 -17.42 1.83
N PHE A 442 -24.65 -16.76 1.05
CA PHE A 442 -26.08 -16.71 1.32
C PHE A 442 -26.81 -17.98 0.87
N ILE A 443 -26.23 -18.81 0.00
CA ILE A 443 -26.90 -20.03 -0.47
C ILE A 443 -27.18 -21.03 0.68
N PRO A 444 -26.19 -21.42 1.53
CA PRO A 444 -26.43 -22.42 2.56
C PRO A 444 -27.53 -22.09 3.58
N PRO A 445 -27.66 -20.86 4.12
CA PRO A 445 -28.74 -20.54 5.07
C PRO A 445 -30.10 -20.28 4.41
N LEU A 446 -30.15 -20.05 3.10
CA LEU A 446 -31.41 -19.77 2.37
C LEU A 446 -31.98 -20.97 1.63
N LYS A 447 -31.19 -22.03 1.41
CA LYS A 447 -31.63 -23.17 0.60
C LYS A 447 -32.71 -23.98 1.32
N ASP A 448 -33.82 -24.21 0.62
CA ASP A 448 -34.84 -25.22 0.93
C ASP A 448 -35.38 -25.81 -0.39
N GLU A 449 -36.40 -26.67 -0.34
CA GLU A 449 -36.99 -27.27 -1.54
C GLU A 449 -37.88 -26.32 -2.36
N HIS A 450 -38.36 -25.24 -1.76
CA HIS A 450 -39.27 -24.24 -2.35
C HIS A 450 -38.58 -22.90 -2.68
N THR A 451 -37.25 -22.84 -2.56
CA THR A 451 -36.46 -21.63 -2.73
C THR A 451 -35.42 -21.76 -3.82
N MET A 452 -35.45 -20.83 -4.76
CA MET A 452 -34.36 -20.58 -5.70
C MET A 452 -33.48 -19.46 -5.15
N VAL A 453 -32.16 -19.69 -5.07
CA VAL A 453 -31.18 -18.68 -4.61
C VAL A 453 -30.18 -18.42 -5.72
N ILE A 454 -30.06 -17.16 -6.14
CA ILE A 454 -29.12 -16.71 -7.17
C ILE A 454 -28.13 -15.75 -6.50
N ALA A 455 -26.84 -16.02 -6.64
CA ALA A 455 -25.76 -15.23 -6.07
C ALA A 455 -24.85 -14.68 -7.18
N ALA A 456 -24.57 -13.38 -7.14
CA ALA A 456 -23.74 -12.70 -8.13
C ALA A 456 -22.26 -13.09 -8.09
N ALA A 457 -21.79 -13.71 -7.00
CA ALA A 457 -20.42 -14.18 -6.85
C ALA A 457 -20.36 -15.42 -5.96
N ARG A 458 -19.30 -16.21 -6.12
CA ARG A 458 -18.98 -17.33 -5.23
C ARG A 458 -18.67 -16.85 -3.81
N GLN A 459 -18.85 -17.72 -2.82
CA GLN A 459 -18.70 -17.40 -1.40
C GLN A 459 -17.34 -16.79 -1.01
N ASP A 460 -16.26 -17.05 -1.74
CA ASP A 460 -14.89 -16.57 -1.49
C ASP A 460 -14.40 -15.60 -2.59
N ARG A 461 -15.32 -15.04 -3.39
CA ARG A 461 -15.04 -14.17 -4.53
C ARG A 461 -15.79 -12.84 -4.43
N THR A 462 -15.22 -11.78 -5.02
CA THR A 462 -15.85 -10.46 -5.13
C THR A 462 -16.66 -10.36 -6.43
N SER A 463 -17.74 -9.57 -6.43
CA SER A 463 -18.47 -9.17 -7.64
C SER A 463 -17.94 -7.84 -8.19
N PHE A 464 -18.14 -7.57 -9.48
CA PHE A 464 -17.67 -6.35 -10.15
C PHE A 464 -18.80 -5.37 -10.48
N GLY A 465 -18.42 -4.12 -10.81
CA GLY A 465 -19.34 -3.11 -11.31
C GLY A 465 -20.01 -2.24 -10.25
N CYS A 466 -19.56 -2.28 -8.99
CA CYS A 466 -20.12 -1.46 -7.89
C CYS A 466 -19.62 0.00 -7.89
N SER A 467 -19.05 0.51 -8.99
CA SER A 467 -18.62 1.92 -9.04
C SER A 467 -19.82 2.83 -9.14
N ASP A 468 -19.74 4.01 -8.51
CA ASP A 468 -20.83 4.98 -8.50
C ASP A 468 -21.14 5.59 -9.88
N ASP A 469 -20.15 5.61 -10.78
CA ASP A 469 -20.32 6.02 -12.19
C ASP A 469 -21.12 5.01 -13.03
N ASN A 470 -21.38 3.81 -12.51
CA ASN A 470 -22.08 2.78 -13.26
C ASN A 470 -23.59 2.88 -13.06
N ASP A 471 -24.36 2.70 -14.13
CA ASP A 471 -25.82 2.57 -14.03
C ASP A 471 -26.26 1.26 -13.37
N PHE A 472 -25.38 0.24 -13.38
CA PHE A 472 -25.68 -1.13 -12.97
C PHE A 472 -24.45 -1.87 -12.47
N THR A 473 -24.65 -2.84 -11.56
CA THR A 473 -23.64 -3.87 -11.27
C THR A 473 -23.46 -4.79 -12.49
N TYR A 474 -22.32 -5.49 -12.60
CA TYR A 474 -22.10 -6.41 -13.73
C TYR A 474 -23.16 -7.50 -13.75
N PHE A 475 -23.40 -8.12 -12.59
CA PHE A 475 -24.37 -9.20 -12.49
C PHE A 475 -25.80 -8.72 -12.75
N GLY A 476 -26.25 -7.61 -12.15
CA GLY A 476 -27.61 -7.13 -12.37
C GLY A 476 -27.85 -6.66 -13.80
N ARG A 477 -26.85 -6.07 -14.48
CA ARG A 477 -26.93 -5.79 -15.93
C ARG A 477 -27.10 -7.09 -16.72
N ALA A 478 -26.25 -8.08 -16.46
CA ALA A 478 -26.29 -9.35 -17.16
C ALA A 478 -27.64 -10.06 -16.95
N PHE A 479 -28.06 -10.21 -15.70
CA PHE A 479 -29.28 -10.92 -15.35
C PHE A 479 -30.55 -10.18 -15.77
N PHE A 480 -30.80 -8.97 -15.27
CA PHE A 480 -32.07 -8.27 -15.46
C PHE A 480 -32.19 -7.58 -16.81
N GLN A 481 -31.15 -6.84 -17.23
CA GLN A 481 -31.23 -6.04 -18.46
C GLN A 481 -31.00 -6.89 -19.71
N LYS A 482 -30.03 -7.82 -19.70
CA LYS A 482 -29.62 -8.55 -20.91
C LYS A 482 -30.26 -9.92 -21.05
N SER A 483 -30.35 -10.70 -19.98
CA SER A 483 -30.76 -12.11 -20.07
C SER A 483 -32.24 -12.33 -19.81
N LEU A 484 -32.83 -11.70 -18.78
CA LEU A 484 -34.19 -12.00 -18.34
C LEU A 484 -35.30 -11.75 -19.38
N PRO A 485 -35.31 -10.65 -20.17
CA PRO A 485 -36.40 -10.37 -21.12
C PRO A 485 -36.60 -11.43 -22.22
N GLY A 486 -35.55 -12.21 -22.53
CA GLY A 486 -35.55 -13.24 -23.58
C GLY A 486 -35.37 -14.67 -23.05
N SER A 487 -35.62 -14.89 -21.75
CA SER A 487 -35.39 -16.19 -21.12
C SER A 487 -36.67 -16.94 -20.79
N ALA A 488 -36.61 -18.26 -20.91
CA ALA A 488 -37.75 -19.14 -20.64
C ALA A 488 -38.03 -19.31 -19.13
N SER A 489 -37.00 -19.14 -18.30
CA SER A 489 -37.06 -19.24 -16.84
C SER A 489 -36.02 -18.31 -16.20
N PHE A 490 -36.07 -18.18 -14.87
CA PHE A 490 -35.01 -17.49 -14.13
C PHE A 490 -33.68 -18.25 -14.17
N SER A 491 -33.70 -19.58 -14.22
CA SER A 491 -32.49 -20.41 -14.40
C SER A 491 -31.84 -20.21 -15.78
N ASP A 492 -32.63 -20.17 -16.86
CA ASP A 492 -32.13 -19.84 -18.21
C ASP A 492 -31.56 -18.42 -18.29
N ALA A 493 -32.22 -17.46 -17.62
CA ALA A 493 -31.68 -16.10 -17.49
C ALA A 493 -30.34 -16.08 -16.74
N PHE A 494 -30.18 -16.90 -15.69
CA PHE A 494 -28.94 -17.02 -14.95
C PHE A 494 -27.81 -17.63 -15.80
N ASP A 495 -28.07 -18.69 -16.56
CA ASP A 495 -27.04 -19.34 -17.39
C ASP A 495 -26.48 -18.38 -18.45
N LYS A 496 -27.38 -17.61 -19.09
CA LYS A 496 -27.00 -16.54 -20.02
C LYS A 496 -26.22 -15.43 -19.30
N ALA A 497 -26.66 -15.01 -18.11
CA ALA A 497 -26.01 -13.96 -17.34
C ALA A 497 -24.60 -14.37 -16.90
N LYS A 498 -24.42 -15.61 -16.45
CA LYS A 498 -23.12 -16.17 -16.06
C LYS A 498 -22.13 -16.16 -17.23
N THR A 499 -22.61 -16.48 -18.44
CA THR A 499 -21.81 -16.41 -19.68
C THR A 499 -21.39 -14.97 -20.00
N LEU A 500 -22.30 -14.00 -19.85
CA LEU A 500 -22.00 -12.58 -20.08
C LEU A 500 -20.99 -12.04 -19.07
N VAL A 501 -21.20 -12.31 -17.77
CA VAL A 501 -20.28 -11.86 -16.70
C VAL A 501 -18.88 -12.41 -16.94
N THR A 502 -18.75 -13.71 -17.25
CA THR A 502 -17.45 -14.33 -17.56
C THR A 502 -16.77 -13.66 -18.75
N THR A 503 -17.53 -13.33 -19.79
CA THR A 503 -17.00 -12.61 -20.96
C THR A 503 -16.49 -11.22 -20.60
N TRP A 504 -17.29 -10.42 -19.88
CA TRP A 504 -16.91 -9.05 -19.51
C TRP A 504 -15.72 -9.01 -18.57
N GLU A 505 -15.65 -9.91 -17.59
CA GLU A 505 -14.49 -10.03 -16.70
C GLU A 505 -13.22 -10.35 -17.50
N ASN A 506 -13.29 -11.28 -18.47
CA ASN A 506 -12.17 -11.61 -19.33
C ASN A 506 -11.70 -10.43 -20.20
N ASP A 507 -12.64 -9.63 -20.72
CA ASP A 507 -12.32 -8.46 -21.54
C ASP A 507 -11.65 -7.35 -20.72
N ASP A 508 -12.12 -7.11 -19.49
CA ASP A 508 -11.50 -6.14 -18.56
C ASP A 508 -10.08 -6.56 -18.15
N ILE A 509 -9.87 -7.86 -17.90
CA ILE A 509 -8.54 -8.41 -17.58
C ILE A 509 -7.55 -8.17 -18.73
N LYS A 510 -7.99 -8.47 -19.96
CA LYS A 510 -7.19 -8.22 -21.17
C LYS A 510 -6.87 -6.74 -21.34
N ALA A 511 -7.88 -5.87 -21.17
CA ALA A 511 -7.71 -4.42 -21.30
C ALA A 511 -6.75 -3.83 -20.24
N ALA A 512 -6.73 -4.42 -19.03
CA ALA A 512 -5.85 -4.00 -17.94
C ALA A 512 -4.39 -4.49 -18.08
N GLY A 513 -4.05 -5.26 -19.12
CA GLY A 513 -2.70 -5.80 -19.34
C GLY A 513 -2.22 -6.77 -18.25
N LYS A 514 -3.15 -7.35 -17.47
CA LYS A 514 -2.82 -8.29 -16.40
C LYS A 514 -2.73 -9.70 -16.97
N SER A 515 -1.58 -10.34 -16.84
CA SER A 515 -1.37 -11.77 -17.11
C SER A 515 -1.19 -12.53 -15.80
N GLY A 516 -2.16 -13.37 -15.43
CA GLY A 516 -2.16 -14.19 -14.20
C GLY A 516 -3.57 -14.68 -13.83
N ASP A 517 -3.69 -15.56 -12.83
CA ASP A 517 -4.97 -16.02 -12.26
C ASP A 517 -5.71 -14.82 -11.64
N VAL A 518 -6.65 -14.25 -12.40
CA VAL A 518 -7.58 -13.26 -11.87
C VAL A 518 -8.79 -14.02 -11.36
N ASN A 519 -9.19 -13.73 -10.11
CA ASN A 519 -10.33 -14.38 -9.49
C ASN A 519 -11.64 -13.81 -10.07
N HIS A 520 -12.23 -14.52 -11.05
CA HIS A 520 -13.58 -14.28 -11.54
C HIS A 520 -14.62 -14.34 -10.41
N SER A 521 -15.74 -13.62 -10.59
CA SER A 521 -16.81 -13.62 -9.58
C SER A 521 -17.49 -14.98 -9.45
N GLU A 522 -17.55 -15.77 -10.53
CA GLU A 522 -18.20 -17.08 -10.60
C GLU A 522 -19.63 -17.09 -10.01
N PRO A 523 -20.62 -16.43 -10.66
CA PRO A 523 -22.00 -16.45 -10.19
C PRO A 523 -22.52 -17.87 -9.96
N GLN A 524 -23.36 -18.04 -8.92
CA GLN A 524 -23.89 -19.32 -8.47
C GLN A 524 -25.42 -19.30 -8.41
N ILE A 525 -26.04 -20.46 -8.64
CA ILE A 525 -27.47 -20.67 -8.46
C ILE A 525 -27.71 -21.97 -7.69
N TYR A 526 -28.68 -21.94 -6.78
CA TYR A 526 -29.28 -23.11 -6.14
C TYR A 526 -30.77 -23.12 -6.48
N HIS A 527 -31.27 -24.28 -6.91
CA HIS A 527 -32.69 -24.51 -7.17
C HIS A 527 -32.97 -26.02 -7.14
N THR A 528 -34.23 -26.38 -7.05
CA THR A 528 -34.70 -27.77 -7.11
C THR A 528 -35.69 -27.96 -8.25
N ALA A 529 -35.91 -29.20 -8.66
CA ALA A 529 -36.93 -29.52 -9.65
C ALA A 529 -38.34 -29.05 -9.21
N LEU A 530 -38.60 -29.02 -7.89
CA LEU A 530 -39.90 -28.62 -7.35
C LEU A 530 -40.19 -27.13 -7.58
N ILE A 531 -39.27 -26.25 -7.20
CA ILE A 531 -39.42 -24.80 -7.45
C ILE A 531 -39.40 -24.50 -8.96
N ASP A 532 -38.59 -25.19 -9.76
CA ASP A 532 -38.55 -24.97 -11.21
C ASP A 532 -39.88 -25.29 -11.88
N GLN A 533 -40.50 -26.41 -11.52
CA GLN A 533 -41.82 -26.80 -12.03
C GLN A 533 -42.90 -25.80 -11.58
N TYR A 534 -42.82 -25.32 -10.34
CA TYR A 534 -43.77 -24.35 -9.81
C TYR A 534 -43.67 -23.00 -10.53
N LEU A 535 -42.45 -22.49 -10.74
CA LEU A 535 -42.20 -21.27 -11.52
C LEU A 535 -42.63 -21.41 -12.98
N LYS A 536 -42.48 -22.60 -13.57
CA LYS A 536 -42.98 -22.89 -14.92
C LYS A 536 -44.52 -22.84 -14.99
N LYS A 537 -45.21 -23.39 -13.98
CA LYS A 537 -46.68 -23.29 -13.85
C LYS A 537 -47.12 -21.83 -13.74
N TRP A 538 -46.48 -21.04 -12.88
CA TRP A 538 -46.72 -19.60 -12.77
C TRP A 538 -46.53 -18.88 -14.11
N ARG A 539 -45.42 -19.11 -14.81
CA ARG A 539 -45.16 -18.49 -16.12
C ARG A 539 -46.18 -18.85 -17.19
N ALA A 540 -46.67 -20.09 -17.19
CA ALA A 540 -47.68 -20.53 -18.15
C ALA A 540 -49.02 -19.81 -17.96
N GLN A 541 -49.38 -19.45 -16.72
CA GLN A 541 -50.64 -18.75 -16.42
C GLN A 541 -50.73 -17.38 -17.12
N VAL A 542 -49.59 -16.68 -17.22
CA VAL A 542 -49.52 -15.32 -17.77
C VAL A 542 -49.82 -15.31 -19.27
N ARG A 543 -49.60 -16.44 -19.96
CA ARG A 543 -49.91 -16.60 -21.39
C ARG A 543 -51.37 -16.94 -21.66
N THR A 544 -52.15 -17.34 -20.65
CA THR A 544 -53.56 -17.75 -20.82
C THR A 544 -54.56 -16.61 -20.64
N THR A 545 -54.09 -15.41 -20.28
CA THR A 545 -54.93 -14.22 -20.11
C THR A 545 -54.57 -13.15 -21.14
N THR A 546 -54.90 -13.41 -22.40
CA THR A 546 -55.07 -12.36 -23.43
C THR A 546 -56.40 -12.65 -24.11
N PRO A 547 -57.38 -11.71 -24.11
CA PRO A 547 -58.53 -11.79 -25.00
C PRO A 547 -58.12 -11.82 -26.47
#